data_AF-A0A1H8JV23-F1
#
_entry.id   AF-A0A1H8JV23-F1
#
_cell.length_a   1.000
_cell.length_b   1.000
_cell.length_c   1.000
_cell.angle_alpha   90.00
_cell.angle_beta   90.00
_cell.angle_gamma   90.00
#
_symmetry.space_group_name_H-M   'P 1'
#
loop_
_entity.id
_entity.type
_entity.pdbx_description
1 polymer ?
#
loop_
_entity_poly.entity_id
_entity_poly.type
_entity_poly.pdbx_seq_one_letter_code
_entity_poly.pdbx_strand_id
1 'polypeptide(L)'
;MSQFSDTAPIATHPRGVGSRLLGGPVERSWPPASADRRSRADLLPLRFPRTILRGDGRITVFRSDQNGLGARHLGIGMSVSGACIVLFLMVRLIIQAQPGHLPVLSILAWVILLATAVTVHLAVHKLASRLPLWLFLAALGACSVVLALDLAGSWGLAGAGDFPTAAPAVGAFLLSIVTLRETGDITMATVVLGVVMSVVTLFEKRTDLLTLGPDILSIALAVAPPLVGASIVQAFRRMVQRELDLVLVQSTVSQPRFAVGMLASEQLARLDLDAETLLDDVAQGRTALPLAPSTATTAASLATQLRLHLIEGRTETWLHHAITESEFLGPVVALSDPAGLAGLLSPPQRDGLLLTIWLLIGDTARSGASVSLRLGPIAPTHGAGPHHKVRFPIELTTTGVARRRVDPETWQAIRAVGPHVDSNRSGSLRVDIECSVDNPADA
;
A
#
# COMPACT_ATOMS: atom_id res chain seq x y z
N MET A 1 -38.11 -36.77 52.35
CA MET A 1 -38.31 -37.67 53.50
C MET A 1 -37.41 -38.89 53.32
N SER A 2 -36.52 -39.13 54.29
CA SER A 2 -35.68 -40.34 54.56
C SER A 2 -34.73 -40.82 53.43
N GLN A 3 -33.45 -41.15 53.63
CA GLN A 3 -32.75 -41.75 54.78
C GLN A 3 -31.26 -41.35 54.85
N PHE A 4 -30.74 -41.44 56.08
CA PHE A 4 -29.36 -41.45 56.56
C PHE A 4 -28.60 -42.74 56.21
N SER A 5 -27.26 -42.66 56.05
CA SER A 5 -26.22 -43.48 56.73
C SER A 5 -24.82 -43.09 56.18
N ASP A 6 -23.86 -42.59 56.97
CA ASP A 6 -22.88 -43.30 57.84
C ASP A 6 -21.92 -44.22 57.02
N THR A 7 -20.58 -44.18 57.07
CA THR A 7 -19.64 -44.13 58.22
C THR A 7 -18.17 -43.94 57.75
N ALA A 8 -17.41 -43.21 58.58
CA ALA A 8 -15.99 -43.28 59.02
C ALA A 8 -14.79 -43.79 58.14
N PRO A 9 -13.57 -43.22 58.39
CA PRO A 9 -12.30 -43.58 57.73
C PRO A 9 -11.43 -44.56 58.54
N ILE A 10 -10.55 -45.32 57.86
CA ILE A 10 -9.53 -46.17 58.48
C ILE A 10 -8.14 -45.57 58.27
N ALA A 11 -7.48 -45.27 59.38
CA ALA A 11 -6.06 -44.95 59.45
C ALA A 11 -5.28 -46.20 59.87
N THR A 12 -4.16 -46.48 59.20
CA THR A 12 -3.15 -47.45 59.65
C THR A 12 -1.76 -46.84 59.53
N HIS A 13 -1.14 -46.62 60.68
CA HIS A 13 0.32 -46.46 60.82
C HIS A 13 1.02 -47.80 60.56
N PRO A 14 2.32 -47.76 60.23
CA PRO A 14 3.24 -48.42 61.14
C PRO A 14 4.49 -47.58 61.49
N ARG A 15 4.93 -47.77 62.74
CA ARG A 15 6.25 -47.39 63.28
C ARG A 15 7.28 -48.49 62.98
N GLY A 16 8.55 -48.10 62.84
CA GLY A 16 9.74 -48.95 62.95
C GLY A 16 10.95 -48.18 62.43
N VAL A 17 11.75 -47.46 63.24
CA VAL A 17 12.85 -47.92 64.11
C VAL A 17 13.97 -48.63 63.33
N GLY A 18 15.19 -48.05 63.32
CA GLY A 18 16.40 -48.83 63.05
C GLY A 18 17.61 -48.13 62.39
N SER A 19 18.32 -47.31 63.17
CA SER A 19 19.80 -47.28 63.30
C SER A 19 20.78 -47.13 62.11
N ARG A 20 21.65 -46.12 62.28
CA ARG A 20 23.14 -46.15 62.26
C ARG A 20 23.93 -46.13 60.94
N LEU A 21 24.65 -45.00 60.81
CA LEU A 21 26.12 -44.82 60.70
C LEU A 21 26.88 -45.18 59.41
N LEU A 22 27.86 -44.30 59.15
CA LEU A 22 28.97 -44.30 58.17
C LEU A 22 28.64 -43.54 56.88
N GLY A 23 29.31 -42.46 56.48
CA GLY A 23 30.49 -41.76 56.99
C GLY A 23 31.10 -40.96 55.83
N GLY A 24 31.62 -39.76 56.10
CA GLY A 24 32.61 -39.10 55.26
C GLY A 24 32.17 -37.77 54.60
N PRO A 25 33.11 -36.81 54.40
CA PRO A 25 32.90 -35.43 54.84
C PRO A 25 33.11 -34.36 53.76
N VAL A 26 32.90 -33.10 54.20
CA VAL A 26 33.37 -31.82 53.64
C VAL A 26 32.45 -31.12 52.63
N GLU A 27 31.54 -30.37 53.26
CA GLU A 27 30.88 -29.14 52.83
C GLU A 27 31.67 -28.30 51.82
N ARG A 28 31.05 -28.09 50.66
CA ARG A 28 31.20 -26.85 49.88
C ARG A 28 29.83 -26.18 49.86
N SER A 29 29.64 -25.29 50.83
CA SER A 29 28.42 -24.51 51.05
C SER A 29 28.19 -23.52 49.90
N TRP A 30 27.13 -23.76 49.14
CA TRP A 30 26.46 -22.69 48.37
C TRP A 30 25.55 -21.93 49.32
N PRO A 31 25.51 -20.58 49.29
CA PRO A 31 24.56 -19.83 50.11
C PRO A 31 23.12 -20.06 49.60
N PRO A 32 22.13 -20.19 50.51
CA PRO A 32 20.74 -20.40 50.15
C PRO A 32 20.10 -19.12 49.61
N ALA A 33 19.14 -19.33 48.72
CA ALA A 33 18.25 -18.33 48.17
C ALA A 33 17.53 -17.53 49.27
N SER A 34 17.93 -16.27 49.46
CA SER A 34 17.05 -15.27 50.04
C SER A 34 16.21 -14.66 48.93
N ALA A 35 14.93 -15.01 48.95
CA ALA A 35 13.88 -14.36 48.18
C ALA A 35 13.89 -12.85 48.47
N ASP A 36 14.16 -12.04 47.45
CA ASP A 36 13.70 -10.66 47.44
C ASP A 36 12.71 -10.47 46.30
N ARG A 37 11.51 -10.12 46.72
CA ARG A 37 10.29 -10.00 45.96
C ARG A 37 10.35 -8.66 45.25
N ARG A 38 10.98 -8.61 44.07
CA ARG A 38 10.86 -7.47 43.15
C ARG A 38 9.89 -7.77 42.02
N SER A 39 9.03 -6.79 41.80
CA SER A 39 7.84 -6.76 40.97
C SER A 39 8.08 -7.25 39.54
N ARG A 40 7.23 -8.19 39.13
CA ARG A 40 7.08 -8.78 37.78
C ARG A 40 6.42 -7.80 36.78
N ALA A 41 6.70 -6.49 36.91
CA ALA A 41 6.05 -5.42 36.14
C ALA A 41 6.96 -4.73 35.11
N ASP A 42 8.26 -5.07 35.03
CA ASP A 42 9.23 -4.38 34.15
C ASP A 42 9.72 -5.19 32.94
N LEU A 43 9.02 -6.27 32.55
CA LEU A 43 9.27 -6.96 31.29
C LEU A 43 8.24 -6.51 30.24
N LEU A 44 8.34 -5.24 29.85
CA LEU A 44 7.78 -4.78 28.59
C LEU A 44 8.61 -5.36 27.44
N PRO A 45 8.00 -5.91 26.38
CA PRO A 45 8.75 -6.28 25.19
C PRO A 45 9.32 -4.98 24.60
N LEU A 46 10.62 -4.99 24.32
CA LEU A 46 11.32 -3.96 23.56
C LEU A 46 10.58 -3.72 22.23
N ARG A 47 9.68 -2.73 22.23
CA ARG A 47 9.10 -2.16 21.01
C ARG A 47 10.20 -1.38 20.34
N PHE A 48 10.79 -1.95 19.30
CA PHE A 48 11.58 -1.17 18.35
C PHE A 48 10.67 -0.12 17.70
N PRO A 49 11.04 1.18 17.70
CA PRO A 49 10.32 2.19 16.95
C PRO A 49 10.48 1.93 15.45
N ARG A 50 9.37 1.55 14.80
CA ARG A 50 9.24 1.23 13.36
C ARG A 50 9.37 2.45 12.41
N THR A 51 10.02 3.53 12.80
CA THR A 51 9.90 4.81 12.07
C THR A 51 11.10 5.23 11.23
N ILE A 52 12.18 4.46 11.13
CA ILE A 52 13.36 4.88 10.36
C ILE A 52 13.93 3.71 9.56
N LEU A 53 13.23 3.33 8.49
CA LEU A 53 13.77 2.64 7.31
C LEU A 53 12.73 2.77 6.18
N ARG A 54 12.18 3.97 5.99
CA ARG A 54 11.44 4.32 4.78
C ARG A 54 12.47 4.72 3.74
N GLY A 55 13.02 3.72 3.05
CA GLY A 55 13.89 3.94 1.90
C GLY A 55 13.07 4.53 0.75
N ASP A 56 12.97 5.87 0.70
CA ASP A 56 12.34 6.64 -0.39
C ASP A 56 13.00 6.43 -1.78
N GLY A 57 14.02 5.56 -1.89
CA GLY A 57 14.81 5.36 -3.10
C GLY A 57 14.51 4.12 -3.94
N ARG A 58 13.74 3.12 -3.47
CA ARG A 58 13.72 1.77 -4.11
C ARG A 58 12.45 1.37 -4.86
N ILE A 59 11.39 2.16 -4.86
CA ILE A 59 10.15 1.87 -5.64
C ILE A 59 10.10 2.67 -6.97
N THR A 60 11.20 3.29 -7.38
CA THR A 60 11.24 4.04 -8.66
C THR A 60 11.45 3.14 -9.88
N VAL A 61 12.14 2.01 -9.72
CA VAL A 61 12.54 1.14 -10.84
C VAL A 61 11.38 0.26 -11.34
N PHE A 62 10.44 -0.15 -10.48
CA PHE A 62 9.21 -0.84 -10.91
C PHE A 62 8.06 0.12 -11.31
N ARG A 63 8.23 1.43 -11.06
CA ARG A 63 7.26 2.46 -11.43
C ARG A 63 7.36 2.90 -12.88
N SER A 64 8.49 2.64 -13.55
CA SER A 64 8.72 3.07 -14.94
C SER A 64 7.93 2.26 -15.96
N ASP A 65 7.48 1.05 -15.63
CA ASP A 65 6.63 0.22 -16.51
C ASP A 65 5.12 0.39 -16.26
N GLN A 66 4.72 1.33 -15.39
CA GLN A 66 3.32 1.75 -15.19
C GLN A 66 2.70 2.45 -16.42
N ASN A 67 3.47 2.60 -17.50
CA ASN A 67 2.99 3.00 -18.82
C ASN A 67 2.38 1.83 -19.62
N GLY A 68 2.21 0.66 -18.99
CA GLY A 68 1.45 -0.47 -19.51
C GLY A 68 0.11 -0.01 -20.07
N LEU A 69 -0.12 -0.37 -21.34
CA LEU A 69 -1.26 -0.14 -22.23
C LEU A 69 -2.45 0.71 -21.69
N GLY A 70 -3.04 0.40 -20.53
CA GLY A 70 -4.16 1.14 -19.93
C GLY A 70 -3.91 2.64 -19.71
N ALA A 71 -2.73 3.04 -19.22
CA ALA A 71 -2.43 4.47 -18.99
C ALA A 71 -2.36 5.28 -20.29
N ARG A 72 -1.89 4.66 -21.37
CA ARG A 72 -1.81 5.26 -22.70
C ARG A 72 -3.20 5.47 -23.31
N HIS A 73 -4.10 4.49 -23.20
CA HIS A 73 -5.47 4.62 -23.68
C HIS A 73 -6.24 5.71 -22.92
N LEU A 74 -6.04 5.77 -21.59
CA LEU A 74 -6.61 6.83 -20.77
C LEU A 74 -6.13 8.21 -21.21
N GLY A 75 -4.82 8.37 -21.46
CA GLY A 75 -4.25 9.62 -21.97
C GLY A 75 -4.85 10.04 -23.30
N ILE A 76 -4.95 9.12 -24.26
CA ILE A 76 -5.56 9.39 -25.57
C ILE A 76 -7.00 9.87 -25.41
N GLY A 77 -7.80 9.22 -24.56
CA GLY A 77 -9.17 9.62 -24.30
C GLY A 77 -9.27 11.06 -23.76
N MET A 78 -8.46 11.40 -22.76
CA MET A 78 -8.43 12.76 -22.18
C MET A 78 -7.99 13.82 -23.19
N SER A 79 -6.98 13.53 -24.02
CA SER A 79 -6.54 14.43 -25.09
C SER A 79 -7.61 14.65 -26.15
N VAL A 80 -8.34 13.59 -26.55
CA VAL A 80 -9.45 13.70 -27.51
C VAL A 80 -10.60 14.52 -26.93
N SER A 81 -10.99 14.28 -25.67
CA SER A 81 -12.00 15.10 -25.00
C SER A 81 -11.59 16.57 -24.90
N GLY A 82 -10.33 16.84 -24.56
CA GLY A 82 -9.76 18.19 -24.56
C GLY A 82 -9.81 18.84 -25.95
N ALA A 83 -9.46 18.10 -27.00
CA ALA A 83 -9.50 18.59 -28.37
C ALA A 83 -10.93 18.96 -28.82
N CYS A 84 -11.95 18.17 -28.44
CA CYS A 84 -13.35 18.50 -28.71
C CYS A 84 -13.79 19.81 -28.03
N ILE A 85 -13.38 20.04 -26.77
CA ILE A 85 -13.67 21.28 -26.05
C ILE A 85 -12.97 22.46 -26.72
N VAL A 86 -11.69 22.30 -27.07
CA VAL A 86 -10.91 23.32 -27.81
C VAL A 86 -11.59 23.68 -29.13
N LEU A 87 -12.01 22.67 -29.91
CA LEU A 87 -12.69 22.89 -31.20
C LEU A 87 -14.01 23.64 -31.02
N PHE A 88 -14.81 23.27 -30.02
CA PHE A 88 -16.06 23.97 -29.69
C PHE A 88 -15.82 25.45 -29.35
N LEU A 89 -14.81 25.74 -28.51
CA LEU A 89 -14.46 27.11 -28.12
C LEU A 89 -13.85 27.91 -29.28
N MET A 90 -13.13 27.25 -30.19
CA MET A 90 -12.62 27.87 -31.42
C MET A 90 -13.75 28.26 -32.36
N VAL A 91 -14.75 27.37 -32.56
CA VAL A 91 -15.94 27.69 -33.36
C VAL A 91 -16.70 28.88 -32.75
N ARG A 92 -16.80 28.96 -31.42
CA ARG A 92 -17.37 30.12 -30.72
C ARG A 92 -16.61 31.41 -31.04
N LEU A 93 -15.28 31.41 -31.01
CA LEU A 93 -14.47 32.57 -31.39
C LEU A 93 -14.75 33.01 -32.83
N ILE A 94 -14.84 32.06 -33.76
CA ILE A 94 -15.12 32.36 -35.18
C ILE A 94 -16.51 33.01 -35.33
N ILE A 95 -17.53 32.52 -34.61
CA ILE A 95 -18.87 33.11 -34.62
C ILE A 95 -18.86 34.53 -34.04
N GLN A 96 -18.01 34.78 -33.04
CA GLN A 96 -17.87 36.08 -32.38
C GLN A 96 -17.11 37.09 -33.25
N ALA A 97 -16.18 36.63 -34.10
CA ALA A 97 -15.45 37.46 -35.04
C ALA A 97 -16.34 37.91 -36.22
N GLN A 98 -17.25 38.85 -35.95
CA GLN A 98 -18.12 39.47 -36.96
C GLN A 98 -17.36 40.55 -37.76
N PRO A 99 -17.73 40.79 -39.03
CA PRO A 99 -17.09 41.83 -39.86
C PRO A 99 -17.38 43.23 -39.30
N GLY A 100 -16.50 43.71 -38.42
CA GLY A 100 -16.61 45.01 -37.74
C GLY A 100 -16.01 45.03 -36.33
N HIS A 101 -15.88 43.86 -35.68
CA HIS A 101 -15.28 43.74 -34.36
C HIS A 101 -14.35 42.52 -34.33
N LEU A 102 -13.04 42.76 -34.44
CA LEU A 102 -12.02 41.70 -34.38
C LEU A 102 -11.44 41.65 -32.96
N PRO A 103 -11.65 40.57 -32.19
CA PRO A 103 -11.09 40.43 -30.84
C PRO A 103 -9.61 40.06 -30.91
N VAL A 104 -8.76 41.03 -31.25
CA VAL A 104 -7.31 40.82 -31.50
C VAL A 104 -6.61 40.16 -30.31
N LEU A 105 -6.97 40.55 -29.08
CA LEU A 105 -6.38 39.99 -27.86
C LEU A 105 -6.75 38.50 -27.68
N SER A 106 -8.00 38.12 -27.91
CA SER A 106 -8.43 36.71 -27.85
C SER A 106 -7.81 35.87 -28.96
N ILE A 107 -7.65 36.41 -30.17
CA ILE A 107 -6.95 35.72 -31.27
C ILE A 107 -5.49 35.47 -30.88
N LEU A 108 -4.80 36.46 -30.31
CA LEU A 108 -3.43 36.31 -29.82
C LEU A 108 -3.34 35.25 -28.72
N ALA A 109 -4.29 35.25 -27.78
CA ALA A 109 -4.39 34.24 -26.72
C ALA A 109 -4.50 32.82 -27.31
N TRP A 110 -5.32 32.63 -28.34
CA TRP A 110 -5.45 31.34 -29.04
C TRP A 110 -4.16 30.89 -29.72
N VAL A 111 -3.45 31.80 -30.40
CA VAL A 111 -2.16 31.48 -31.03
C VAL A 111 -1.16 31.01 -29.99
N ILE A 112 -1.06 31.70 -28.85
CA ILE A 112 -0.16 31.33 -27.75
C ILE A 112 -0.58 29.98 -27.16
N LEU A 113 -1.87 29.75 -26.94
CA LEU A 113 -2.37 28.49 -26.37
C LEU A 113 -2.07 27.30 -27.29
N LEU A 114 -2.33 27.41 -28.59
CA LEU A 114 -2.05 26.36 -29.56
C LEU A 114 -0.54 26.09 -29.67
N ALA A 115 0.28 27.14 -29.73
CA ALA A 115 1.74 27.01 -29.73
C ALA A 115 2.24 26.29 -28.46
N THR A 116 1.69 26.63 -27.30
CA THR A 116 2.00 25.99 -26.01
C THR A 116 1.58 24.53 -26.01
N ALA A 117 0.37 24.22 -26.50
CA ALA A 117 -0.12 22.85 -26.57
C ALA A 117 0.76 21.97 -27.47
N VAL A 118 1.10 22.46 -28.66
CA VAL A 118 1.95 21.74 -29.63
C VAL A 118 3.35 21.54 -29.08
N THR A 119 3.98 22.57 -28.51
CA THR A 119 5.33 22.48 -27.94
C THR A 119 5.40 21.47 -26.80
N VAL A 120 4.42 21.46 -25.90
CA VAL A 120 4.34 20.49 -24.81
C VAL A 120 4.16 19.06 -25.32
N HIS A 121 3.24 18.82 -26.27
CA HIS A 121 3.03 17.48 -26.83
C HIS A 121 4.27 16.97 -27.58
N LEU A 122 4.94 17.82 -28.37
CA LEU A 122 6.18 17.47 -29.06
C LEU A 122 7.32 17.19 -28.08
N ALA A 123 7.47 18.00 -27.03
CA ALA A 123 8.49 17.79 -26.00
C ALA A 123 8.29 16.46 -25.27
N VAL A 124 7.06 16.14 -24.89
CA VAL A 124 6.71 14.86 -24.23
C VAL A 124 6.97 13.68 -25.16
N HIS A 125 6.59 13.80 -26.43
CA HIS A 125 6.83 12.76 -27.42
C HIS A 125 8.33 12.47 -27.60
N LYS A 126 9.18 13.51 -27.56
CA LYS A 126 10.64 13.36 -27.67
C LYS A 126 11.31 12.82 -26.41
N LEU A 127 10.82 13.19 -25.23
CA LEU A 127 11.46 12.80 -23.96
C LEU A 127 11.07 11.39 -23.49
N ALA A 128 10.01 10.79 -24.05
CA ALA A 128 9.47 9.48 -23.64
C ALA A 128 9.25 9.32 -22.12
N SER A 129 9.19 10.44 -21.39
CA SER A 129 9.19 10.52 -19.93
C SER A 129 8.04 11.40 -19.44
N ARG A 130 7.82 11.38 -18.12
CA ARG A 130 6.90 12.31 -17.45
C ARG A 130 7.31 13.76 -17.71
N LEU A 131 6.33 14.67 -17.67
CA LEU A 131 6.52 16.09 -17.91
C LEU A 131 7.41 16.70 -16.80
N PRO A 132 8.62 17.21 -17.13
CA PRO A 132 9.49 17.79 -16.12
C PRO A 132 8.90 19.09 -15.55
N LEU A 133 9.21 19.39 -14.29
CA LEU A 133 8.60 20.51 -13.56
C LEU A 133 8.81 21.86 -14.26
N TRP A 134 10.01 22.12 -14.78
CA TRP A 134 10.31 23.37 -15.45
C TRP A 134 9.44 23.60 -16.71
N LEU A 135 9.19 22.54 -17.48
CA LEU A 135 8.37 22.62 -18.70
C LEU A 135 6.89 22.79 -18.36
N PHE A 136 6.44 22.15 -17.28
CA PHE A 136 5.12 22.37 -16.72
C PHE A 136 4.92 23.83 -16.24
N LEU A 137 5.88 24.38 -15.49
CA LEU A 137 5.82 25.76 -15.02
C LEU A 137 5.86 26.76 -16.18
N ALA A 138 6.68 26.50 -17.22
CA ALA A 138 6.70 27.31 -18.43
C ALA A 138 5.35 27.28 -19.16
N ALA A 139 4.74 26.11 -19.29
CA ALA A 139 3.40 25.97 -19.87
C ALA A 139 2.34 26.70 -19.03
N LEU A 140 2.40 26.61 -17.70
CA LEU A 140 1.48 27.32 -16.81
C LEU A 140 1.65 28.85 -16.89
N GLY A 141 2.90 29.32 -17.04
CA GLY A 141 3.21 30.73 -17.30
C GLY A 141 2.58 31.20 -18.62
N ALA A 142 2.72 30.42 -19.70
CA ALA A 142 2.08 30.72 -20.97
C ALA A 142 0.53 30.71 -20.85
N CYS A 143 -0.05 29.73 -20.16
CA CYS A 143 -1.48 29.70 -19.87
C CYS A 143 -1.96 30.91 -19.06
N SER A 144 -1.14 31.44 -18.16
CA SER A 144 -1.46 32.65 -17.39
C SER A 144 -1.50 33.89 -18.30
N VAL A 145 -0.59 33.97 -19.28
CA VAL A 145 -0.62 35.02 -20.31
C VAL A 145 -1.85 34.89 -21.19
N VAL A 146 -2.20 33.67 -21.63
CA VAL A 146 -3.43 33.39 -22.40
C VAL A 146 -4.66 33.86 -21.64
N LEU A 147 -4.77 33.50 -20.36
CA LEU A 147 -5.87 33.88 -19.48
C LEU A 147 -5.98 35.41 -19.36
N ALA A 148 -4.86 36.09 -19.11
CA ALA A 148 -4.84 37.55 -18.99
C ALA A 148 -5.25 38.26 -20.29
N LEU A 149 -4.74 37.80 -21.45
CA LEU A 149 -5.05 38.38 -22.75
C LEU A 149 -6.52 38.19 -23.12
N ASP A 150 -7.07 36.99 -22.91
CA ASP A 150 -8.45 36.69 -23.28
C ASP A 150 -9.45 37.44 -22.40
N LEU A 151 -9.20 37.48 -21.09
CA LEU A 151 -10.05 38.25 -20.15
C LEU A 151 -9.95 39.75 -20.39
N ALA A 152 -8.77 40.28 -20.73
CA ALA A 152 -8.63 41.68 -21.12
C ALA A 152 -9.34 41.99 -22.44
N GLY A 153 -9.37 41.02 -23.37
CA GLY A 153 -10.06 41.13 -24.65
C GLY A 153 -11.58 41.16 -24.53
N SER A 154 -12.15 40.46 -23.55
CA SER A 154 -13.61 40.39 -23.33
C SER A 154 -14.12 41.32 -22.23
N TRP A 155 -13.24 42.08 -21.56
CA TRP A 155 -13.60 42.87 -20.37
C TRP A 155 -14.65 43.95 -20.68
N GLY A 156 -15.79 43.91 -19.98
CA GLY A 156 -16.84 44.93 -20.12
C GLY A 156 -17.70 44.78 -21.37
N LEU A 157 -17.50 43.70 -22.13
CA LEU A 157 -18.25 43.38 -23.34
C LEU A 157 -19.30 42.27 -23.11
N ALA A 158 -19.47 41.78 -21.87
CA ALA A 158 -20.44 40.73 -21.53
C ALA A 158 -21.88 41.07 -21.95
N GLY A 159 -22.27 42.36 -21.94
CA GLY A 159 -23.58 42.82 -22.41
C GLY A 159 -23.76 42.81 -23.94
N ALA A 160 -22.67 42.78 -24.70
CA ALA A 160 -22.66 42.69 -26.16
C ALA A 160 -22.69 41.23 -26.68
N GLY A 161 -22.67 40.25 -25.77
CA GLY A 161 -22.62 38.82 -26.10
C GLY A 161 -21.21 38.29 -26.36
N ASP A 162 -20.18 39.08 -26.04
CA ASP A 162 -18.78 38.72 -26.15
C ASP A 162 -18.29 38.07 -24.85
N PHE A 163 -17.73 36.86 -24.94
CA PHE A 163 -17.29 36.08 -23.78
C PHE A 163 -15.89 35.51 -24.02
N PRO A 164 -15.09 35.27 -22.97
CA PRO A 164 -13.76 34.70 -23.12
C PRO A 164 -13.84 33.26 -23.65
N THR A 165 -13.04 32.94 -24.67
CA THR A 165 -13.03 31.62 -25.32
C THR A 165 -11.70 30.86 -25.15
N ALA A 166 -10.58 31.57 -25.08
CA ALA A 166 -9.26 30.96 -24.88
C ALA A 166 -9.00 30.63 -23.40
N ALA A 167 -9.50 31.44 -22.47
CA ALA A 167 -9.42 31.20 -21.04
C ALA A 167 -10.02 29.84 -20.62
N PRO A 168 -11.28 29.49 -21.00
CA PRO A 168 -11.80 28.15 -20.71
C PRO A 168 -11.06 27.03 -21.46
N ALA A 169 -10.45 27.31 -22.62
CA ALA A 169 -9.66 26.34 -23.36
C ALA A 169 -8.35 25.95 -22.65
N VAL A 170 -7.86 26.77 -21.71
CA VAL A 170 -6.75 26.39 -20.81
C VAL A 170 -7.11 25.14 -20.00
N GLY A 171 -8.37 25.02 -19.55
CA GLY A 171 -8.85 23.83 -18.85
C GLY A 171 -8.77 22.55 -19.70
N ALA A 172 -9.11 22.67 -20.98
CA ALA A 172 -8.99 21.57 -21.95
C ALA A 172 -7.52 21.20 -22.22
N PHE A 173 -6.62 22.19 -22.24
CA PHE A 173 -5.18 21.93 -22.30
C PHE A 173 -4.69 21.20 -21.05
N LEU A 174 -5.08 21.63 -19.84
CA LEU A 174 -4.74 20.92 -18.59
C LEU A 174 -5.25 19.48 -18.58
N LEU A 175 -6.47 19.26 -19.10
CA LEU A 175 -7.02 17.92 -19.29
C LEU A 175 -6.15 17.08 -20.23
N SER A 176 -5.65 17.64 -21.33
CA SER A 176 -4.82 16.90 -22.30
C SER A 176 -3.49 16.40 -21.73
N ILE A 177 -2.97 17.07 -20.67
CA ILE A 177 -1.70 16.72 -20.01
C ILE A 177 -1.89 16.03 -18.65
N VAL A 178 -3.13 15.70 -18.27
CA VAL A 178 -3.47 15.19 -16.92
C VAL A 178 -2.75 13.88 -16.57
N THR A 179 -2.45 13.05 -17.56
CA THR A 179 -1.76 11.76 -17.38
C THR A 179 -0.24 11.92 -17.26
N LEU A 180 0.31 13.06 -17.70
CA LEU A 180 1.75 13.31 -17.81
C LEU A 180 2.36 13.89 -16.54
N ARG A 181 1.52 14.35 -15.61
CA ARG A 181 1.91 15.02 -14.38
C ARG A 181 1.29 14.36 -13.15
N GLU A 182 1.71 14.82 -11.97
CA GLU A 182 1.06 14.46 -10.72
C GLU A 182 -0.34 15.07 -10.64
N THR A 183 -1.29 14.30 -10.13
CA THR A 183 -2.69 14.72 -10.02
C THR A 183 -2.82 16.01 -9.21
N GLY A 184 -2.03 16.16 -8.13
CA GLY A 184 -2.05 17.34 -7.26
C GLY A 184 -1.75 18.65 -7.99
N ASP A 185 -0.69 18.66 -8.82
CA ASP A 185 -0.28 19.83 -9.60
C ASP A 185 -1.39 20.28 -10.57
N ILE A 186 -2.01 19.32 -11.28
CA ILE A 186 -3.09 19.62 -12.22
C ILE A 186 -4.32 20.13 -11.48
N THR A 187 -4.72 19.47 -10.38
CA THR A 187 -5.87 19.92 -9.58
C THR A 187 -5.66 21.32 -9.02
N MET A 188 -4.44 21.64 -8.56
CA MET A 188 -4.13 22.96 -8.04
C MET A 188 -4.18 24.01 -9.15
N ALA A 189 -3.56 23.76 -10.31
CA ALA A 189 -3.62 24.66 -11.45
C ALA A 189 -5.06 24.91 -11.93
N THR A 190 -5.88 23.87 -11.99
CA THR A 190 -7.30 23.96 -12.35
C THR A 190 -8.12 24.76 -11.33
N VAL A 191 -7.89 24.56 -10.03
CA VAL A 191 -8.57 25.33 -8.98
C VAL A 191 -8.18 26.80 -9.07
N VAL A 192 -6.90 27.11 -9.24
CA VAL A 192 -6.42 28.49 -9.43
C VAL A 192 -7.06 29.13 -10.66
N LEU A 193 -7.10 28.43 -11.79
CA LEU A 193 -7.78 28.89 -13.01
C LEU A 193 -9.26 29.26 -12.73
N GLY A 194 -9.98 28.35 -12.08
CA GLY A 194 -11.38 28.56 -11.71
C GLY A 194 -11.58 29.75 -10.77
N VAL A 195 -10.72 29.92 -9.77
CA VAL A 195 -10.76 31.06 -8.83
C VAL A 195 -10.51 32.37 -9.57
N VAL A 196 -9.49 32.44 -10.43
CA VAL A 196 -9.20 33.66 -11.20
C VAL A 196 -10.36 34.04 -12.10
N MET A 197 -10.92 33.09 -12.85
CA MET A 197 -12.09 33.35 -13.70
C MET A 197 -13.31 33.79 -12.87
N SER A 198 -13.59 33.13 -11.74
CA SER A 198 -14.71 33.49 -10.86
C SER A 198 -14.57 34.90 -10.29
N VAL A 199 -13.37 35.26 -9.84
CA VAL A 199 -13.06 36.61 -9.33
C VAL A 199 -13.32 37.66 -10.41
N VAL A 200 -12.82 37.43 -11.62
CA VAL A 200 -13.01 38.34 -12.75
C VAL A 200 -14.49 38.52 -13.10
N THR A 201 -15.25 37.42 -13.20
CA THR A 201 -16.70 37.45 -13.44
C THR A 201 -17.46 38.22 -12.36
N LEU A 202 -17.04 38.14 -11.09
CA LEU A 202 -17.67 38.85 -9.97
C LEU A 202 -17.39 40.36 -9.96
N PHE A 203 -16.21 40.78 -10.42
CA PHE A 203 -15.82 42.21 -10.45
C PHE A 203 -16.28 42.95 -11.71
N GLU A 204 -16.75 42.22 -12.72
CA GLU A 204 -17.26 42.82 -13.94
C GLU A 204 -18.60 43.54 -13.70
N LYS A 205 -18.70 44.80 -14.15
CA LYS A 205 -19.93 45.60 -14.03
C LYS A 205 -20.96 45.09 -15.04
N ARG A 206 -22.15 44.69 -14.56
CA ARG A 206 -23.22 44.12 -15.39
C ARG A 206 -24.50 44.93 -15.28
N THR A 207 -25.20 45.06 -16.41
CA THR A 207 -26.52 45.70 -16.50
C THR A 207 -27.66 44.68 -16.45
N ASP A 208 -27.42 43.42 -16.85
CA ASP A 208 -28.40 42.32 -16.84
C ASP A 208 -27.79 41.05 -16.22
N LEU A 209 -28.54 40.42 -15.30
CA LEU A 209 -28.17 39.17 -14.63
C LEU A 209 -28.15 37.96 -15.57
N LEU A 210 -28.89 37.99 -16.68
CA LEU A 210 -28.91 36.87 -17.65
C LEU A 210 -27.56 36.69 -18.37
N THR A 211 -26.71 37.71 -18.41
CA THR A 211 -25.35 37.65 -18.97
C THR A 211 -24.39 36.78 -18.15
N LEU A 212 -24.79 36.35 -16.96
CA LEU A 212 -23.97 35.54 -16.06
C LEU A 212 -23.96 34.04 -16.46
N GLY A 213 -24.96 33.58 -17.21
CA GLY A 213 -25.07 32.20 -17.67
C GLY A 213 -23.88 31.72 -18.52
N PRO A 214 -23.50 32.45 -19.58
CA PRO A 214 -22.32 32.11 -20.39
C PRO A 214 -21.01 32.09 -19.60
N ASP A 215 -20.83 32.98 -18.61
CA ASP A 215 -19.62 32.99 -17.78
C ASP A 215 -19.56 31.79 -16.82
N ILE A 216 -20.69 31.41 -16.22
CA ILE A 216 -20.79 30.16 -15.45
C ILE A 216 -20.42 28.98 -16.34
N LEU A 217 -20.94 28.93 -17.57
CA LEU A 217 -20.64 27.87 -18.51
C LEU A 217 -19.15 27.82 -18.87
N SER A 218 -18.52 28.98 -19.10
CA SER A 218 -17.08 29.09 -19.36
C SER A 218 -16.26 28.60 -18.18
N ILE A 219 -16.58 29.02 -16.95
CA ILE A 219 -15.92 28.53 -15.73
C ILE A 219 -16.09 27.01 -15.60
N ALA A 220 -17.31 26.49 -15.83
CA ALA A 220 -17.60 25.07 -15.76
C ALA A 220 -16.79 24.26 -16.80
N LEU A 221 -16.69 24.75 -18.03
CA LEU A 221 -15.86 24.14 -19.09
C LEU A 221 -14.37 24.19 -18.77
N ALA A 222 -13.90 25.25 -18.09
CA ALA A 222 -12.51 25.40 -17.68
C ALA A 222 -12.12 24.43 -16.54
N VAL A 223 -13.04 24.19 -15.60
CA VAL A 223 -12.73 23.53 -14.32
C VAL A 223 -13.19 22.07 -14.30
N ALA A 224 -14.42 21.78 -14.71
CA ALA A 224 -15.02 20.47 -14.51
C ALA A 224 -14.29 19.34 -15.27
N PRO A 225 -14.00 19.48 -16.59
CA PRO A 225 -13.30 18.42 -17.33
C PRO A 225 -11.93 18.05 -16.75
N PRO A 226 -10.99 18.98 -16.48
CA PRO A 226 -9.70 18.62 -15.89
C PRO A 226 -9.79 18.05 -14.47
N LEU A 227 -10.73 18.52 -13.61
CA LEU A 227 -10.93 17.91 -12.29
C LEU A 227 -11.45 16.48 -12.38
N VAL A 228 -12.45 16.24 -13.24
CA VAL A 228 -12.98 14.90 -13.49
C VAL A 228 -11.86 14.01 -14.06
N GLY A 229 -11.12 14.48 -15.06
CA GLY A 229 -9.98 13.76 -15.62
C GLY A 229 -8.92 13.42 -14.57
N ALA A 230 -8.58 14.38 -13.70
CA ALA A 230 -7.61 14.19 -12.62
C ALA A 230 -8.09 13.13 -11.61
N SER A 231 -9.37 13.16 -11.24
CA SER A 231 -9.97 12.16 -10.34
C SER A 231 -9.95 10.75 -10.93
N ILE A 232 -10.26 10.61 -12.23
CA ILE A 232 -10.25 9.33 -12.95
C ILE A 232 -8.83 8.77 -13.00
N VAL A 233 -7.84 9.60 -13.36
CA VAL A 233 -6.42 9.20 -13.38
C VAL A 233 -5.95 8.77 -11.99
N GLN A 234 -6.34 9.51 -10.95
CA GLN A 234 -5.97 9.16 -9.59
C GLN A 234 -6.57 7.83 -9.14
N ALA A 235 -7.85 7.60 -9.43
CA ALA A 235 -8.53 6.35 -9.13
C ALA A 235 -7.87 5.17 -9.87
N PHE A 236 -7.60 5.34 -11.17
CA PHE A 236 -6.91 4.34 -11.99
C PHE A 236 -5.51 4.02 -11.44
N ARG A 237 -4.70 5.04 -11.12
CA ARG A 237 -3.36 4.84 -10.55
C ARG A 237 -3.42 4.08 -9.21
N ARG A 238 -4.37 4.43 -8.34
CA ARG A 238 -4.58 3.72 -7.07
C ARG A 238 -5.00 2.27 -7.28
N MET A 239 -5.90 2.02 -8.25
CA MET A 239 -6.33 0.67 -8.62
C MET A 239 -5.16 -0.18 -9.11
N VAL A 240 -4.39 0.33 -10.08
CA VAL A 240 -3.23 -0.39 -10.64
C VAL A 240 -2.16 -0.64 -9.57
N GLN A 241 -1.86 0.34 -8.72
CA GLN A 241 -0.90 0.14 -7.61
C GLN A 241 -1.37 -0.95 -6.66
N ARG A 242 -2.67 -0.96 -6.34
CA ARG A 242 -3.28 -1.98 -5.51
C ARG A 242 -3.19 -3.35 -6.19
N GLU A 243 -3.56 -3.47 -7.46
CA GLU A 243 -3.47 -4.75 -8.19
C GLU A 243 -2.04 -5.26 -8.36
N LEU A 244 -1.08 -4.37 -8.64
CA LEU A 244 0.33 -4.76 -8.71
C LEU A 244 0.83 -5.28 -7.37
N ASP A 245 0.45 -4.63 -6.26
CA ASP A 245 0.80 -5.13 -4.93
C ASP A 245 0.11 -6.47 -4.64
N LEU A 246 -1.16 -6.66 -5.02
CA LEU A 246 -1.82 -7.96 -4.92
C LEU A 246 -1.04 -9.04 -5.69
N VAL A 247 -0.62 -8.76 -6.92
CA VAL A 247 0.13 -9.72 -7.75
C VAL A 247 1.49 -10.04 -7.13
N LEU A 248 2.20 -9.04 -6.60
CA LEU A 248 3.44 -9.25 -5.87
C LEU A 248 3.22 -10.15 -4.65
N VAL A 249 2.17 -9.88 -3.89
CA VAL A 249 1.84 -10.67 -2.71
C VAL A 249 1.37 -12.08 -3.10
N GLN A 250 0.58 -12.24 -4.15
CA GLN A 250 0.19 -13.56 -4.69
C GLN A 250 1.40 -14.37 -5.15
N SER A 251 2.46 -13.71 -5.64
CA SER A 251 3.70 -14.42 -5.99
C SER A 251 4.38 -15.07 -4.78
N THR A 252 4.11 -14.61 -3.54
CA THR A 252 4.60 -15.26 -2.32
C THR A 252 3.84 -16.54 -1.98
N VAL A 253 2.61 -16.71 -2.46
CA VAL A 253 1.79 -17.90 -2.16
C VAL A 253 2.43 -19.18 -2.70
N SER A 254 3.07 -19.09 -3.86
CA SER A 254 3.82 -20.18 -4.48
C SER A 254 5.20 -20.43 -3.88
N GLN A 255 5.66 -19.58 -2.93
CA GLN A 255 6.95 -19.78 -2.27
C GLN A 255 6.93 -21.02 -1.34
N PRO A 256 8.12 -21.60 -1.09
CA PRO A 256 8.27 -22.69 -0.12
C PRO A 256 7.72 -22.34 1.27
N ARG A 257 7.46 -23.36 2.10
CA ARG A 257 6.80 -23.23 3.42
C ARG A 257 7.47 -22.20 4.33
N PHE A 258 8.80 -22.17 4.29
CA PHE A 258 9.64 -21.12 4.85
C PHE A 258 10.49 -20.60 3.70
N ALA A 259 10.55 -19.29 3.58
CA ALA A 259 11.33 -18.62 2.56
C ALA A 259 11.97 -17.39 3.19
N VAL A 260 12.98 -16.85 2.53
CA VAL A 260 13.50 -15.53 2.83
C VAL A 260 12.72 -14.57 1.93
N GLY A 261 12.17 -13.49 2.50
CA GLY A 261 11.46 -12.46 1.75
C GLY A 261 12.29 -11.90 0.59
N MET A 262 11.65 -11.33 -0.43
CA MET A 262 12.35 -10.84 -1.64
C MET A 262 13.47 -9.86 -1.29
N LEU A 263 13.26 -8.96 -0.33
CA LEU A 263 14.27 -8.00 0.10
C LEU A 263 15.42 -8.66 0.87
N ALA A 264 15.10 -9.60 1.74
CA ALA A 264 16.09 -10.34 2.50
C ALA A 264 16.86 -11.34 1.62
N SER A 265 16.27 -11.82 0.53
CA SER A 265 16.91 -12.66 -0.48
C SER A 265 17.93 -11.88 -1.31
N GLU A 266 17.61 -10.63 -1.70
CA GLU A 266 18.60 -9.73 -2.33
C GLU A 266 19.75 -9.42 -1.38
N GLN A 267 19.46 -9.20 -0.10
CA GLN A 267 20.47 -8.94 0.91
C GLN A 267 21.33 -10.18 1.18
N LEU A 268 20.74 -11.37 1.22
CA LEU A 268 21.46 -12.64 1.33
C LEU A 268 22.36 -12.86 0.12
N ALA A 269 21.89 -12.60 -1.11
CA ALA A 269 22.69 -12.71 -2.32
C ALA A 269 23.88 -11.75 -2.34
N ARG A 270 23.71 -10.53 -1.81
CA ARG A 270 24.82 -9.57 -1.64
C ARG A 270 25.83 -10.06 -0.61
N LEU A 271 25.38 -10.56 0.54
CA LEU A 271 26.25 -11.10 1.58
C LEU A 271 27.01 -12.35 1.09
N ASP A 272 26.35 -13.19 0.29
CA ASP A 272 26.92 -14.38 -0.33
C ASP A 272 28.01 -13.97 -1.34
N LEU A 273 27.74 -13.00 -2.22
CA LEU A 273 28.74 -12.46 -3.14
C LEU A 273 29.94 -11.84 -2.41
N ASP A 274 29.71 -11.10 -1.32
CA ASP A 274 30.79 -10.54 -0.50
C ASP A 274 31.64 -11.65 0.14
N ALA A 275 31.00 -12.75 0.58
CA ALA A 275 31.69 -13.92 1.12
C ALA A 275 32.47 -14.68 0.04
N GLU A 276 31.88 -14.90 -1.14
CA GLU A 276 32.55 -15.51 -2.30
C GLU A 276 33.76 -14.68 -2.74
N THR A 277 33.61 -13.36 -2.82
CA THR A 277 34.71 -12.45 -3.19
C THR A 277 35.86 -12.54 -2.18
N LEU A 278 35.54 -12.54 -0.88
CA LEU A 278 36.55 -12.68 0.17
C LEU A 278 37.27 -14.04 0.08
N LEU A 279 36.55 -15.13 -0.19
CA LEU A 279 37.12 -16.46 -0.36
C LEU A 279 37.98 -16.56 -1.61
N ASP A 280 37.55 -15.95 -2.72
CA ASP A 280 38.30 -15.89 -3.98
C ASP A 280 39.59 -15.07 -3.83
N ASP A 281 39.55 -13.96 -3.08
CA ASP A 281 40.74 -13.16 -2.77
C ASP A 281 41.79 -13.93 -1.96
N VAL A 282 41.35 -14.80 -1.05
CA VAL A 282 42.25 -15.70 -0.32
C VAL A 282 42.79 -16.80 -1.23
N ALA A 283 41.94 -17.40 -2.07
CA ALA A 283 42.33 -18.48 -2.99
C ALA A 283 43.34 -18.02 -4.06
N GLN A 284 43.19 -16.81 -4.57
CA GLN A 284 44.09 -16.22 -5.56
C GLN A 284 45.34 -15.56 -4.94
N GLY A 285 45.48 -15.64 -3.61
CA GLY A 285 46.63 -15.10 -2.88
C GLY A 285 46.67 -13.57 -2.80
N ARG A 286 45.59 -12.87 -3.18
CA ARG A 286 45.46 -11.40 -3.01
C ARG A 286 45.37 -11.03 -1.53
N THR A 287 44.77 -11.90 -0.73
CA THR A 287 44.75 -11.79 0.74
C THR A 287 45.64 -12.88 1.34
N ALA A 288 46.74 -12.47 1.98
CA ALA A 288 47.65 -13.41 2.63
C ALA A 288 47.05 -14.03 3.90
N LEU A 289 47.37 -15.30 4.14
CA LEU A 289 47.11 -15.98 5.40
C LEU A 289 48.37 -15.92 6.30
N PRO A 290 48.24 -15.69 7.62
CA PRO A 290 47.01 -15.48 8.38
C PRO A 290 46.32 -14.14 8.05
N LEU A 291 44.98 -14.11 8.11
CA LEU A 291 44.19 -12.92 7.81
C LEU A 291 44.61 -11.74 8.69
N ALA A 292 44.71 -10.56 8.09
CA ALA A 292 44.88 -9.33 8.85
C ALA A 292 43.70 -9.14 9.83
N PRO A 293 43.92 -8.55 11.03
CA PRO A 293 42.87 -8.41 12.05
C PRO A 293 41.60 -7.70 11.55
N SER A 294 41.73 -6.71 10.67
CA SER A 294 40.60 -6.01 10.06
C SER A 294 39.77 -6.93 9.16
N THR A 295 40.42 -7.71 8.29
CA THR A 295 39.76 -8.65 7.37
C THR A 295 39.12 -9.82 8.12
N ALA A 296 39.78 -10.32 9.17
CA ALA A 296 39.23 -11.35 10.05
C ALA A 296 37.96 -10.87 10.76
N THR A 297 37.90 -9.60 11.17
CA THR A 297 36.71 -8.99 11.78
C THR A 297 35.55 -8.90 10.76
N THR A 298 35.85 -8.46 9.53
CA THR A 298 34.85 -8.44 8.45
C THR A 298 34.31 -9.84 8.14
N ALA A 299 35.19 -10.83 8.01
CA ALA A 299 34.81 -12.23 7.80
C ALA A 299 33.88 -12.77 8.91
N ALA A 300 34.20 -12.48 10.17
CA ALA A 300 33.38 -12.86 11.31
C ALA A 300 31.99 -12.18 11.29
N SER A 301 31.93 -10.91 10.87
CA SER A 301 30.67 -10.17 10.74
C SER A 301 29.79 -10.72 9.60
N LEU A 302 30.36 -11.00 8.42
CA LEU A 302 29.68 -11.63 7.29
C LEU A 302 29.12 -13.00 7.68
N ALA A 303 29.93 -13.85 8.31
CA ALA A 303 29.50 -15.16 8.78
C ALA A 303 28.34 -15.08 9.79
N THR A 304 28.37 -14.09 10.69
CA THR A 304 27.30 -13.86 11.66
C THR A 304 26.01 -13.40 10.96
N GLN A 305 26.11 -12.48 10.00
CA GLN A 305 24.96 -11.98 9.24
C GLN A 305 24.32 -13.06 8.36
N LEU A 306 25.13 -13.87 7.66
CA LEU A 306 24.66 -15.03 6.90
C LEU A 306 23.93 -16.01 7.81
N ARG A 307 24.49 -16.32 8.98
CA ARG A 307 23.85 -17.22 9.95
C ARG A 307 22.50 -16.70 10.42
N LEU A 308 22.37 -15.40 10.71
CA LEU A 308 21.11 -14.79 11.13
C LEU A 308 20.06 -14.88 10.03
N HIS A 309 20.39 -14.50 8.79
CA HIS A 309 19.45 -14.55 7.66
C HIS A 309 19.01 -15.99 7.34
N LEU A 310 19.91 -16.98 7.48
CA LEU A 310 19.56 -18.40 7.32
C LEU A 310 18.65 -18.93 8.45
N ILE A 311 18.73 -18.36 9.66
CA ILE A 311 17.81 -18.69 10.75
C ILE A 311 16.45 -18.05 10.48
N GLU A 312 16.42 -16.77 10.12
CA GLU A 312 15.20 -16.02 9.78
C GLU A 312 14.42 -16.70 8.66
N GLY A 313 15.11 -17.12 7.58
CA GLY A 313 14.53 -17.88 6.47
C GLY A 313 13.96 -19.25 6.83
N ARG A 314 14.19 -19.74 8.07
CA ARG A 314 13.60 -20.98 8.60
C ARG A 314 12.46 -20.75 9.59
N THR A 315 12.24 -19.51 10.00
CA THR A 315 11.20 -19.13 10.97
C THR A 315 10.08 -18.32 10.35
N GLU A 316 10.35 -17.57 9.29
CA GLU A 316 9.38 -16.71 8.63
C GLU A 316 8.61 -17.48 7.55
N THR A 317 7.28 -17.30 7.53
CA THR A 317 6.38 -17.96 6.58
C THR A 317 6.08 -17.06 5.40
N TRP A 318 5.60 -17.63 4.28
CA TRP A 318 5.13 -16.87 3.12
C TRP A 318 4.16 -15.73 3.51
N LEU A 319 3.28 -15.97 4.49
CA LEU A 319 2.28 -15.01 4.95
C LEU A 319 2.92 -13.84 5.72
N HIS A 320 4.02 -14.09 6.42
CA HIS A 320 4.79 -13.03 7.06
C HIS A 320 5.33 -12.07 6.00
N HIS A 321 5.99 -12.59 4.97
CA HIS A 321 6.55 -11.79 3.88
C HIS A 321 5.48 -11.09 3.04
N ALA A 322 4.40 -11.80 2.72
CA ALA A 322 3.23 -11.24 2.05
C ALA A 322 2.73 -9.95 2.74
N ILE A 323 2.70 -9.95 4.07
CA ILE A 323 2.22 -8.81 4.86
C ILE A 323 3.30 -7.75 5.03
N THR A 324 4.53 -8.11 5.37
CA THR A 324 5.59 -7.14 5.68
C THR A 324 6.16 -6.44 4.45
N GLU A 325 6.16 -7.10 3.29
CA GLU A 325 6.66 -6.53 2.03
C GLU A 325 5.60 -5.73 1.27
N SER A 326 4.32 -5.92 1.57
CA SER A 326 3.22 -5.17 0.96
C SER A 326 3.09 -3.76 1.55
N GLU A 327 2.99 -2.78 0.66
CA GLU A 327 2.74 -1.37 1.04
C GLU A 327 1.32 -1.21 1.63
N PHE A 328 0.38 -2.07 1.23
CA PHE A 328 -1.02 -1.99 1.63
C PHE A 328 -1.37 -2.86 2.85
N LEU A 329 -0.78 -4.04 2.99
CA LEU A 329 -1.05 -4.97 4.10
C LEU A 329 -0.25 -4.59 5.35
N GLY A 330 1.03 -4.27 5.22
CA GLY A 330 1.95 -4.06 6.34
C GLY A 330 1.50 -3.02 7.38
N PRO A 331 0.94 -1.86 6.97
CA PRO A 331 0.46 -0.85 7.93
C PRO A 331 -0.82 -1.24 8.68
N VAL A 332 -1.62 -2.17 8.15
CA VAL A 332 -3.00 -2.40 8.57
C VAL A 332 -3.21 -3.78 9.21
N VAL A 333 -2.35 -4.74 8.88
CA VAL A 333 -2.46 -6.14 9.33
C VAL A 333 -1.47 -6.45 10.44
N ALA A 334 -1.97 -6.98 11.56
CA ALA A 334 -1.16 -7.56 12.62
C ALA A 334 -1.20 -9.09 12.55
N LEU A 335 -0.07 -9.71 12.20
CA LEU A 335 0.08 -11.17 12.15
C LEU A 335 0.68 -11.73 13.45
N SER A 336 0.09 -12.79 13.98
CA SER A 336 0.64 -13.61 15.06
C SER A 336 0.65 -15.09 14.64
N ASP A 337 1.79 -15.57 14.19
CA ASP A 337 2.03 -16.98 13.82
C ASP A 337 3.31 -17.53 14.50
N PRO A 338 3.29 -17.77 15.82
CA PRO A 338 4.50 -18.17 16.56
C PRO A 338 4.99 -19.58 16.22
N ALA A 339 4.13 -20.42 15.64
CA ALA A 339 4.44 -21.81 15.31
C ALA A 339 4.67 -22.03 13.80
N GLY A 340 4.65 -20.97 12.98
CA GLY A 340 4.84 -21.06 11.53
C GLY A 340 3.75 -21.87 10.82
N LEU A 341 2.53 -21.88 11.35
CA LEU A 341 1.42 -22.69 10.85
C LEU A 341 0.95 -22.23 9.48
N ALA A 342 1.15 -20.96 9.11
CA ALA A 342 0.83 -20.47 7.77
C ALA A 342 1.61 -21.24 6.69
N GLY A 343 2.84 -21.68 7.00
CA GLY A 343 3.66 -22.49 6.09
C GLY A 343 3.08 -23.88 5.79
N LEU A 344 2.16 -24.40 6.61
CA LEU A 344 1.51 -25.70 6.41
C LEU A 344 0.31 -25.65 5.45
N LEU A 345 -0.22 -24.46 5.19
CA LEU A 345 -1.42 -24.30 4.36
C LEU A 345 -1.17 -24.83 2.95
N SER A 346 -2.16 -25.54 2.41
CA SER A 346 -2.15 -25.96 1.02
C SER A 346 -2.30 -24.76 0.08
N PRO A 347 -1.83 -24.82 -1.18
CA PRO A 347 -1.94 -23.71 -2.14
C PRO A 347 -3.33 -23.03 -2.20
N PRO A 348 -4.47 -23.76 -2.30
CA PRO A 348 -5.79 -23.10 -2.33
C PRO A 348 -6.15 -22.41 -1.01
N GLN A 349 -5.68 -22.92 0.13
CA GLN A 349 -5.90 -22.28 1.44
C GLN A 349 -5.05 -21.01 1.59
N ARG A 350 -3.83 -21.00 1.04
CA ARG A 350 -2.97 -19.82 1.03
C ARG A 350 -3.59 -18.70 0.18
N ASP A 351 -4.04 -19.04 -1.03
CA ASP A 351 -4.73 -18.10 -1.93
C ASP A 351 -6.01 -17.57 -1.29
N GLY A 352 -6.84 -18.45 -0.72
CA GLY A 352 -8.08 -18.07 -0.05
C GLY A 352 -7.84 -17.15 1.16
N LEU A 353 -6.80 -17.43 1.96
CA LEU A 353 -6.46 -16.64 3.14
C LEU A 353 -5.95 -15.25 2.71
N LEU A 354 -5.08 -15.20 1.71
CA LEU A 354 -4.56 -13.95 1.21
C LEU A 354 -5.66 -13.07 0.61
N LEU A 355 -6.52 -13.66 -0.24
CA LEU A 355 -7.65 -12.97 -0.84
C LEU A 355 -8.63 -12.46 0.23
N THR A 356 -8.86 -13.24 1.28
CA THR A 356 -9.68 -12.83 2.43
C THR A 356 -9.12 -11.57 3.08
N ILE A 357 -7.84 -11.56 3.44
CA ILE A 357 -7.18 -10.41 4.07
C ILE A 357 -7.24 -9.20 3.15
N TRP A 358 -6.97 -9.41 1.86
CA TRP A 358 -6.95 -8.36 0.85
C TRP A 358 -8.31 -7.69 0.63
N LEU A 359 -9.37 -8.49 0.51
CA LEU A 359 -10.74 -8.00 0.32
C LEU A 359 -11.22 -7.24 1.56
N LEU A 360 -10.97 -7.78 2.75
CA LEU A 360 -11.30 -7.11 4.00
C LEU A 360 -10.63 -5.73 4.11
N ILE A 361 -9.39 -5.58 3.64
CA ILE A 361 -8.69 -4.28 3.68
C ILE A 361 -9.24 -3.28 2.67
N GLY A 362 -9.77 -3.77 1.54
CA GLY A 362 -10.46 -2.91 0.58
C GLY A 362 -11.60 -2.11 1.21
N ASP A 363 -12.29 -2.73 2.16
CA ASP A 363 -13.36 -2.11 2.92
C ASP A 363 -12.84 -1.29 4.12
N THR A 364 -11.71 -1.68 4.72
CA THR A 364 -11.15 -1.01 5.91
C THR A 364 -10.39 0.29 5.60
N ALA A 365 -9.82 0.42 4.40
CA ALA A 365 -9.00 1.57 4.01
C ALA A 365 -9.79 2.90 4.00
N ARG A 366 -11.12 2.85 3.88
CA ARG A 366 -11.99 4.04 3.95
C ARG A 366 -12.33 4.46 5.39
N SER A 367 -12.11 3.59 6.38
CA SER A 367 -12.57 3.75 7.77
C SER A 367 -11.45 3.74 8.81
N GLY A 368 -10.18 3.61 8.42
CA GLY A 368 -9.05 3.53 9.35
C GLY A 368 -9.02 2.23 10.15
N ALA A 369 -9.65 1.19 9.61
CA ALA A 369 -9.86 -0.09 10.26
C ALA A 369 -8.65 -1.02 10.08
N SER A 370 -8.36 -1.86 11.08
CA SER A 370 -7.22 -2.77 11.14
C SER A 370 -7.67 -4.23 11.18
N VAL A 371 -6.81 -5.14 10.72
CA VAL A 371 -7.05 -6.59 10.75
C VAL A 371 -6.00 -7.26 11.64
N SER A 372 -6.43 -8.01 12.65
CA SER A 372 -5.57 -8.91 13.42
C SER A 372 -5.81 -10.35 13.01
N LEU A 373 -4.72 -11.05 12.69
CA LEU A 373 -4.73 -12.43 12.27
C LEU A 373 -3.87 -13.25 13.23
N ARG A 374 -4.46 -14.29 13.83
CA ARG A 374 -3.77 -15.20 14.74
C ARG A 374 -3.95 -16.64 14.31
N LEU A 375 -2.85 -17.38 14.18
CA LEU A 375 -2.86 -18.80 13.85
C LEU A 375 -2.52 -19.62 15.09
N GLY A 376 -3.36 -20.61 15.42
CA GLY A 376 -3.13 -21.56 16.51
C GLY A 376 -3.86 -21.25 17.83
N PRO A 377 -3.64 -22.06 18.88
CA PRO A 377 -2.72 -23.20 18.95
C PRO A 377 -3.23 -24.44 18.18
N ILE A 378 -2.33 -25.38 17.86
CA ILE A 378 -2.70 -26.67 17.27
C ILE A 378 -3.71 -27.36 18.18
N ALA A 379 -4.88 -27.68 17.63
CA ALA A 379 -5.93 -28.36 18.36
C ALA A 379 -5.67 -29.88 18.35
N PRO A 380 -5.71 -30.56 19.51
CA PRO A 380 -5.58 -32.00 19.55
C PRO A 380 -6.78 -32.64 18.84
N THR A 381 -6.54 -33.44 17.81
CA THR A 381 -7.56 -34.16 17.04
C THR A 381 -8.27 -35.19 17.91
N HIS A 382 -9.38 -34.81 18.55
CA HIS A 382 -10.24 -35.73 19.30
C HIS A 382 -11.23 -36.39 18.34
N GLY A 383 -10.86 -37.52 17.75
CA GLY A 383 -11.76 -38.32 16.91
C GLY A 383 -11.02 -39.24 15.93
N ALA A 384 -11.62 -40.42 15.67
CA ALA A 384 -11.13 -41.48 14.79
C ALA A 384 -11.20 -41.12 13.29
N GLY A 385 -10.55 -40.02 12.90
CA GLY A 385 -10.20 -39.72 11.52
C GLY A 385 -8.81 -40.24 11.19
N PRO A 386 -8.48 -40.46 9.89
CA PRO A 386 -7.16 -40.94 9.51
C PRO A 386 -6.09 -40.01 10.07
N HIS A 387 -5.08 -40.59 10.71
CA HIS A 387 -4.01 -39.98 11.52
C HIS A 387 -3.13 -38.90 10.85
N HIS A 388 -3.51 -38.41 9.66
CA HIS A 388 -2.63 -37.70 8.74
C HIS A 388 -2.93 -36.19 8.60
N LYS A 389 -3.80 -35.61 9.44
CA LYS A 389 -4.17 -34.18 9.34
C LYS A 389 -4.00 -33.43 10.66
N VAL A 390 -3.28 -32.31 10.60
CA VAL A 390 -3.13 -31.34 11.68
C VAL A 390 -4.24 -30.31 11.56
N ARG A 391 -4.90 -29.99 12.68
CA ARG A 391 -5.93 -28.95 12.75
C ARG A 391 -5.51 -27.81 13.65
N PHE A 392 -5.79 -26.59 13.22
CA PHE A 392 -5.59 -25.39 14.04
C PHE A 392 -6.60 -24.30 13.66
N PRO A 393 -7.02 -23.46 14.62
CA PRO A 393 -7.88 -22.34 14.33
C PRO A 393 -7.08 -21.19 13.73
N ILE A 394 -7.71 -20.45 12.82
CA ILE A 394 -7.27 -19.15 12.34
C ILE A 394 -8.30 -18.14 12.83
N GLU A 395 -7.90 -17.28 13.76
CA GLU A 395 -8.73 -16.20 14.29
C GLU A 395 -8.43 -14.93 13.51
N LEU A 396 -9.45 -14.44 12.81
CA LEU A 396 -9.42 -13.18 12.09
C LEU A 396 -10.34 -12.19 12.81
N THR A 397 -9.80 -11.04 13.19
CA THR A 397 -10.52 -9.98 13.90
C THR A 397 -10.31 -8.66 13.19
N THR A 398 -11.39 -7.94 12.89
CA THR A 398 -11.33 -6.63 12.24
C THR A 398 -11.88 -5.55 13.16
N THR A 399 -11.28 -4.37 13.16
CA THR A 399 -11.85 -3.20 13.85
C THR A 399 -12.72 -2.42 12.86
N GLY A 400 -13.91 -1.95 13.26
CA GLY A 400 -14.71 -1.04 12.44
C GLY A 400 -15.38 -1.60 11.16
N VAL A 401 -15.31 -2.92 10.91
CA VAL A 401 -16.03 -3.57 9.81
C VAL A 401 -17.15 -4.43 10.36
N ALA A 402 -18.39 -4.06 10.05
CA ALA A 402 -19.57 -4.85 10.41
C ALA A 402 -19.80 -5.98 9.39
N ARG A 403 -20.31 -7.13 9.85
CA ARG A 403 -20.67 -8.29 9.00
C ARG A 403 -21.43 -7.94 7.72
N ARG A 404 -22.41 -7.02 7.82
CA ARG A 404 -23.25 -6.58 6.68
C ARG A 404 -22.51 -5.87 5.56
N ARG A 405 -21.28 -5.42 5.81
CA ARG A 405 -20.42 -4.74 4.83
C ARG A 405 -19.45 -5.70 4.14
N VAL A 406 -19.44 -6.97 4.53
CA VAL A 406 -18.55 -7.98 3.96
C VAL A 406 -19.21 -8.55 2.72
N ASP A 407 -18.57 -8.37 1.58
CA ASP A 407 -19.05 -8.84 0.29
C ASP A 407 -19.12 -10.38 0.20
N PRO A 408 -20.01 -10.94 -0.66
CA PRO A 408 -20.13 -12.39 -0.88
C PRO A 408 -18.82 -13.08 -1.28
N GLU A 409 -17.99 -12.39 -2.09
CA GLU A 409 -16.66 -12.85 -2.52
C GLU A 409 -15.73 -13.08 -1.33
N THR A 410 -15.75 -12.18 -0.34
CA THR A 410 -14.95 -12.33 0.89
C THR A 410 -15.37 -13.56 1.67
N TRP A 411 -16.68 -13.85 1.76
CA TRP A 411 -17.16 -15.09 2.39
C TRP A 411 -16.76 -16.35 1.61
N GLN A 412 -16.68 -16.25 0.28
CA GLN A 412 -16.20 -17.36 -0.55
C GLN A 412 -14.70 -17.61 -0.34
N ALA A 413 -13.90 -16.55 -0.27
CA ALA A 413 -12.48 -16.65 0.06
C ALA A 413 -12.25 -17.27 1.44
N ILE A 414 -13.03 -16.88 2.46
CA ILE A 414 -13.00 -17.49 3.80
C ILE A 414 -13.31 -18.99 3.73
N ARG A 415 -14.34 -19.39 2.97
CA ARG A 415 -14.70 -20.81 2.79
C ARG A 415 -13.62 -21.63 2.12
N ALA A 416 -12.80 -21.03 1.25
CA ALA A 416 -11.68 -21.73 0.61
C ALA A 416 -10.57 -22.09 1.62
N VAL A 417 -10.46 -21.36 2.73
CA VAL A 417 -9.49 -21.66 3.81
C VAL A 417 -9.98 -22.82 4.68
N GLY A 418 -11.26 -22.81 5.05
CA GLY A 418 -11.88 -23.87 5.85
C GLY A 418 -13.29 -23.51 6.36
N PRO A 419 -13.94 -24.44 7.08
CA PRO A 419 -15.16 -24.14 7.83
C PRO A 419 -14.94 -22.97 8.80
N HIS A 420 -15.93 -22.08 8.93
CA HIS A 420 -15.80 -20.88 9.75
C HIS A 420 -17.04 -20.61 10.57
N VAL A 421 -16.83 -19.93 11.70
CA VAL A 421 -17.88 -19.35 12.54
C VAL A 421 -17.61 -17.86 12.63
N ASP A 422 -18.64 -17.05 12.38
CA ASP A 422 -18.54 -15.60 12.46
C ASP A 422 -19.30 -15.06 13.68
N SER A 423 -18.76 -14.02 14.29
CA SER A 423 -19.42 -13.25 15.32
C SER A 423 -19.18 -11.76 15.11
N ASN A 424 -20.19 -10.94 15.41
CA ASN A 424 -20.10 -9.49 15.33
C ASN A 424 -20.28 -8.93 16.74
N ARG A 425 -19.25 -8.27 17.28
CA ARG A 425 -19.32 -7.58 18.58
C ARG A 425 -18.87 -6.14 18.42
N SER A 426 -19.67 -5.19 18.88
CA SER A 426 -19.28 -3.77 18.93
C SER A 426 -18.79 -3.19 17.59
N GLY A 427 -19.34 -3.65 16.46
CA GLY A 427 -18.92 -3.18 15.13
C GLY A 427 -17.59 -3.77 14.63
N SER A 428 -17.05 -4.78 15.34
CA SER A 428 -15.93 -5.61 14.92
C SER A 428 -16.43 -6.97 14.43
N LEU A 429 -15.89 -7.43 13.29
CA LEU A 429 -16.11 -8.77 12.79
C LEU A 429 -15.01 -9.69 13.33
N ARG A 430 -15.41 -10.78 13.94
CA ARG A 430 -14.54 -11.89 14.32
C ARG A 430 -14.94 -13.11 13.51
N VAL A 431 -14.00 -13.71 12.82
CA VAL A 431 -14.16 -14.96 12.07
C VAL A 431 -13.15 -15.96 12.63
N ASP A 432 -13.66 -17.05 13.18
CA ASP A 432 -12.83 -18.18 13.62
C ASP A 432 -12.95 -19.28 12.54
N ILE A 433 -11.84 -19.58 11.86
CA ILE A 433 -11.77 -20.56 10.77
C ILE A 433 -11.08 -21.82 11.29
N GLU A 434 -11.71 -22.98 11.17
CA GLU A 434 -11.08 -24.26 11.46
C GLU A 434 -10.28 -24.71 10.24
N CYS A 435 -8.95 -24.70 10.32
CA CYS A 435 -8.09 -25.15 9.25
C CYS A 435 -7.67 -26.60 9.47
N SER A 436 -7.66 -27.39 8.40
CA SER A 436 -7.09 -28.74 8.37
C SER A 436 -6.06 -28.84 7.26
N VAL A 437 -4.86 -29.30 7.60
CA VAL A 437 -3.72 -29.47 6.70
C VAL A 437 -3.09 -30.83 6.90
N ASP A 438 -2.38 -31.34 5.89
CA ASP A 438 -1.71 -32.63 6.00
C ASP A 438 -0.53 -32.56 6.97
N ASN A 439 -0.36 -33.63 7.75
CA ASN A 439 0.66 -33.71 8.78
C ASN A 439 2.03 -33.90 8.13
N PRO A 440 2.99 -32.97 8.33
CA PRO A 440 4.32 -33.09 7.74
C PRO A 440 5.14 -34.24 8.33
N ALA A 441 4.75 -34.82 9.47
CA ALA A 441 5.45 -35.96 10.06
C ALA A 441 5.19 -37.28 9.32
N ASP A 442 4.16 -37.32 8.46
CA ASP A 442 3.75 -38.52 7.73
C ASP A 442 4.15 -38.47 6.23
N ALA A 443 4.92 -37.44 5.82
CA ALA A 443 5.33 -37.18 4.43
C ALA A 443 6.74 -37.70 4.08
#